data_AF-A0A6F8XV59-F1
#
_entry.id   AF-A0A6F8XV59-F1
#
_cell.length_a   1.000
_cell.length_b   1.000
_cell.length_c   1.000
_cell.angle_alpha   90.00
_cell.angle_beta   90.00
_cell.angle_gamma   90.00
#
_symmetry.space_group_name_H-M   'P 1'
#
loop_
_entity.id
_entity.type
_entity.pdbx_description
1 polymer ?
#
loop_
_entity_poly.entity_id
_entity_poly.type
_entity_poly.pdbx_seq_one_letter_code
_entity_poly.pdbx_strand_id
1 'polypeptide(L)'
;MSLFDRFKRIPDPVEGTAQVVSATGAPDGHGSAACGMHLVLTIPGVPAFAVQGTYLVKMAKWPAPGMVLPIVASRADPRRFKIRWDQVPTGRQSGAAQAARLAETLNAQGGTWQQPPSNVSLDGAVYVNGRPASPAEAEQIAGMLGVTLPGTGTPASPGGAGQDRLARLERLAALYQSGALSAAEYERLKAEILNG
;
A
#
# COMPACT_ATOMS: atom_id res chain seq x y z
N MET A 1 15.01 -39.74 7.63
CA MET A 1 14.06 -38.85 6.92
C MET A 1 14.81 -37.59 6.53
N SER A 2 15.20 -37.46 5.27
CA SER A 2 16.23 -36.49 4.83
C SER A 2 15.62 -35.14 4.42
N LEU A 3 16.36 -34.05 4.67
CA LEU A 3 16.05 -32.64 4.43
C LEU A 3 15.65 -32.27 2.97
N PHE A 4 15.68 -33.24 2.05
CA PHE A 4 15.52 -33.07 0.61
C PHE A 4 14.10 -33.31 0.07
N ASP A 5 13.11 -33.69 0.90
CA ASP A 5 11.70 -33.86 0.47
C ASP A 5 11.03 -32.54 0.02
N ARG A 6 11.69 -31.39 0.24
CA ARG A 6 11.25 -30.04 -0.17
C ARG A 6 11.21 -29.81 -1.68
N PHE A 7 11.75 -30.72 -2.49
CA PHE A 7 11.68 -30.65 -3.96
C PHE A 7 10.59 -31.53 -4.58
N LYS A 8 9.55 -31.93 -3.84
CA LYS A 8 8.38 -32.58 -4.47
C LYS A 8 7.89 -31.72 -5.64
N ARG A 9 8.03 -32.26 -6.85
CA ARG A 9 7.47 -31.75 -8.10
C ARG A 9 5.98 -31.51 -7.88
N ILE A 10 5.47 -30.36 -8.33
CA ILE A 10 4.04 -30.10 -8.29
C ILE A 10 3.40 -31.05 -9.33
N PRO A 11 2.51 -31.97 -8.91
CA PRO A 11 1.82 -32.84 -9.84
C PRO A 11 0.81 -32.02 -10.66
N ASP A 12 0.66 -32.35 -11.94
CA ASP A 12 -0.19 -31.61 -12.90
C ASP A 12 -0.07 -30.07 -12.75
N PRO A 13 1.13 -29.51 -13.04
CA PRO A 13 1.41 -28.11 -12.80
C PRO A 13 0.64 -27.22 -13.77
N VAL A 14 -0.10 -26.26 -13.23
CA VAL A 14 -0.84 -25.24 -13.97
C VAL A 14 -0.34 -23.87 -13.54
N GLU A 15 -0.06 -23.02 -14.52
CA GLU A 15 0.30 -21.62 -14.29
C GLU A 15 -0.92 -20.84 -13.77
N GLY A 16 -0.69 -20.01 -12.77
CA GLY A 16 -1.72 -19.19 -12.14
C GLY A 16 -1.12 -17.93 -11.54
N THR A 17 -1.93 -17.21 -10.78
CA THR A 17 -1.50 -15.98 -10.10
C THR A 17 -1.91 -15.97 -8.65
N ALA A 18 -1.16 -15.24 -7.84
CA ALA A 18 -1.48 -14.93 -6.45
C ALA A 18 -1.44 -13.41 -6.25
N GLN A 19 -2.59 -12.79 -6.01
CA GLN A 19 -2.66 -11.38 -5.65
C GLN A 19 -2.32 -11.22 -4.17
N VAL A 20 -1.38 -10.32 -3.87
CA VAL A 20 -0.98 -9.98 -2.51
C VAL A 20 -2.05 -9.06 -1.91
N VAL A 21 -2.77 -9.55 -0.91
CA VAL A 21 -3.72 -8.72 -0.14
C VAL A 21 -2.96 -7.93 0.91
N SER A 22 -2.04 -8.59 1.62
CA SER A 22 -1.15 -7.96 2.58
C SER A 22 0.17 -8.73 2.69
N ALA A 23 1.22 -8.01 3.09
CA ALA A 23 2.54 -8.54 3.38
C ALA A 23 3.11 -7.82 4.61
N THR A 24 3.88 -8.51 5.44
CA THR A 24 4.65 -7.87 6.52
C THR A 24 5.66 -6.88 5.93
N GLY A 25 5.98 -5.82 6.69
CA GLY A 25 7.00 -4.84 6.28
C GLY A 25 8.36 -5.50 6.01
N ALA A 26 9.10 -4.97 5.03
CA ALA A 26 10.46 -5.42 4.76
C ALA A 26 11.35 -5.02 5.94
N PRO A 27 12.13 -5.96 6.52
CA PRO A 27 13.14 -5.58 7.48
C PRO A 27 14.26 -4.80 6.79
N ASP A 28 14.98 -3.99 7.57
CA ASP A 28 16.17 -3.31 7.08
C ASP A 28 17.27 -4.31 6.72
N GLY A 29 18.03 -4.00 5.67
CA GLY A 29 19.23 -4.74 5.29
C GLY A 29 19.14 -5.46 3.95
N HIS A 30 19.88 -6.56 3.85
CA HIS A 30 20.14 -7.27 2.59
C HIS A 30 19.88 -8.77 2.74
N GLY A 31 19.68 -9.46 1.62
CA GLY A 31 19.49 -10.91 1.59
C GLY A 31 18.01 -11.32 1.55
N SER A 32 17.63 -12.32 2.35
CA SER A 32 16.27 -12.85 2.40
C SER A 32 15.76 -12.90 3.84
N ALA A 33 14.47 -12.62 4.05
CA ALA A 33 13.83 -12.77 5.35
C ALA A 33 12.43 -13.40 5.21
N ALA A 34 11.88 -13.80 6.35
CA ALA A 34 10.51 -14.31 6.43
C ALA A 34 9.51 -13.18 6.18
N CYS A 35 8.63 -13.37 5.21
CA CYS A 35 7.54 -12.46 4.86
C CYS A 35 6.21 -13.19 5.11
N GLY A 36 5.42 -12.68 6.06
CA GLY A 36 4.06 -13.13 6.28
C GLY A 36 3.13 -12.51 5.24
N MET A 37 2.31 -13.30 4.57
CA MET A 37 1.44 -12.84 3.48
C MET A 37 0.04 -13.43 3.55
N HIS A 38 -0.94 -12.61 3.15
CA HIS A 38 -2.27 -13.05 2.73
C HIS A 38 -2.39 -12.91 1.22
N LEU A 39 -2.77 -14.00 0.54
CA LEU A 39 -2.83 -14.08 -0.91
C LEU A 39 -4.22 -14.55 -1.35
N VAL A 40 -4.69 -14.04 -2.48
CA VAL A 40 -5.82 -14.62 -3.22
C VAL A 40 -5.28 -15.29 -4.47
N LEU A 41 -5.55 -16.59 -4.62
CA LEU A 41 -5.05 -17.40 -5.73
C LEU A 41 -6.10 -17.50 -6.82
N THR A 42 -5.66 -17.32 -8.06
CA THR A 42 -6.47 -17.52 -9.27
C THR A 42 -5.76 -18.56 -10.13
N ILE A 43 -6.40 -19.73 -10.27
CA ILE A 43 -5.87 -20.89 -11.00
C ILE A 43 -6.94 -21.31 -12.03
N PRO A 44 -6.57 -21.53 -13.30
CA PRO A 44 -7.53 -21.93 -14.34
C PRO A 44 -8.35 -23.18 -13.97
N GLY A 45 -9.68 -23.05 -13.98
CA GLY A 45 -10.62 -24.14 -13.67
C GLY A 45 -10.86 -24.38 -12.18
N VAL A 46 -10.34 -23.52 -11.30
CA VAL A 46 -10.52 -23.59 -9.85
C VAL A 46 -11.13 -22.26 -9.37
N PRO A 47 -12.18 -22.28 -8.52
CA PRO A 47 -12.66 -21.05 -7.87
C PRO A 47 -11.54 -20.37 -7.09
N ALA A 48 -11.47 -19.04 -7.16
CA ALA A 48 -10.45 -18.30 -6.43
C ALA A 48 -10.57 -18.52 -4.91
N PHE A 49 -9.44 -18.64 -4.22
CA PHE A 49 -9.43 -18.87 -2.77
C PHE A 49 -8.28 -18.14 -2.09
N ALA A 50 -8.50 -17.79 -0.82
CA ALA A 50 -7.50 -17.11 0.00
C ALA A 50 -6.58 -18.12 0.71
N VAL A 51 -5.31 -17.74 0.86
CA VAL A 51 -4.32 -18.46 1.68
C VAL A 51 -3.51 -17.46 2.50
N GLN A 52 -3.02 -17.94 3.64
CA GLN A 52 -2.07 -17.22 4.47
C GLN A 52 -0.83 -18.09 4.65
N GLY A 53 0.36 -17.47 4.65
CA GLY A 53 1.60 -18.20 4.87
C GLY A 53 2.79 -17.30 5.14
N THR A 54 3.90 -17.91 5.54
CA THR A 54 5.19 -17.25 5.69
C THR A 54 6.16 -17.79 4.64
N TYR A 55 6.84 -16.89 3.94
CA TYR A 55 7.70 -17.22 2.81
C TYR A 55 9.08 -16.59 2.99
N LEU A 56 10.14 -17.30 2.60
CA LEU A 56 11.48 -16.72 2.56
C LEU A 56 11.62 -15.90 1.29
N VAL A 57 11.70 -14.57 1.42
CA VAL A 57 11.68 -13.63 0.30
C VAL A 57 12.94 -12.79 0.29
N LYS A 58 13.53 -12.60 -0.90
CA LYS A 58 14.64 -11.68 -1.10
C LYS A 58 14.18 -10.24 -0.91
N MET A 59 14.94 -9.42 -0.18
CA MET A 59 14.65 -7.99 0.03
C MET A 59 14.40 -7.26 -1.29
N ALA A 60 15.19 -7.57 -2.32
CA ALA A 60 15.06 -6.98 -3.64
C ALA A 60 13.72 -7.30 -4.35
N LYS A 61 12.95 -8.28 -3.88
CA LYS A 61 11.67 -8.73 -4.47
C LYS A 61 10.54 -8.69 -3.42
N TRP A 62 10.71 -7.89 -2.36
CA TRP A 62 9.75 -7.84 -1.28
C TRP A 62 8.37 -7.41 -1.80
N PRO A 63 7.30 -8.18 -1.51
CA PRO A 63 6.01 -7.92 -2.07
C PRO A 63 5.33 -6.73 -1.41
N ALA A 64 4.60 -5.95 -2.22
CA ALA A 64 3.69 -4.90 -1.77
C ALA A 64 2.25 -5.37 -1.96
N PRO A 65 1.30 -4.90 -1.13
CA PRO A 65 -0.12 -5.09 -1.37
C PRO A 65 -0.53 -4.69 -2.80
N GLY A 66 -1.42 -5.47 -3.41
CA GLY A 66 -1.86 -5.29 -4.79
C GLY A 66 -0.97 -5.92 -5.85
N MET A 67 0.28 -6.31 -5.54
CA MET A 67 1.10 -7.03 -6.52
C MET A 67 0.54 -8.40 -6.86
N VAL A 68 0.71 -8.79 -8.13
CA VAL A 68 0.32 -10.11 -8.62
C VAL A 68 1.57 -10.94 -8.82
N LEU A 69 1.68 -12.02 -8.04
CA LEU A 69 2.81 -12.94 -8.08
C LEU A 69 2.51 -14.11 -9.02
N PRO A 70 3.40 -14.46 -9.95
CA PRO A 70 3.25 -15.67 -10.75
C PRO A 70 3.41 -16.90 -9.86
N ILE A 71 2.50 -17.86 -10.02
CA ILE A 71 2.55 -19.14 -9.31
C ILE A 71 2.42 -20.31 -10.28
N VAL A 72 2.92 -21.45 -9.84
CA VAL A 72 2.57 -22.75 -10.41
C VAL A 72 1.86 -23.56 -9.32
N ALA A 73 0.69 -24.10 -9.62
CA ALA A 73 -0.15 -24.85 -8.70
C ALA A 73 -0.50 -26.23 -9.24
N SER A 74 -0.80 -27.18 -8.37
CA SER A 74 -1.34 -28.49 -8.77
C SER A 74 -2.82 -28.35 -9.09
N ARG A 75 -3.27 -28.75 -10.29
CA ARG A 75 -4.70 -28.71 -10.64
C ARG A 75 -5.55 -29.57 -9.70
N ALA A 76 -5.03 -30.75 -9.35
CA ALA A 76 -5.71 -31.72 -8.49
C ALA A 76 -5.72 -31.31 -7.01
N ASP A 77 -4.77 -30.47 -6.59
CA ASP A 77 -4.67 -29.94 -5.23
C ASP A 77 -4.14 -28.50 -5.29
N PRO A 78 -5.03 -27.52 -5.52
CA PRO A 78 -4.66 -26.12 -5.78
C PRO A 78 -3.91 -25.45 -4.61
N ARG A 79 -4.05 -25.98 -3.38
CA ARG A 79 -3.30 -25.49 -2.22
C ARG A 79 -1.82 -25.87 -2.27
N ARG A 80 -1.43 -26.83 -3.11
CA ARG A 80 -0.04 -27.14 -3.41
C ARG A 80 0.44 -26.28 -4.58
N PHE A 81 0.97 -25.12 -4.24
CA PHE A 81 1.54 -24.17 -5.20
C PHE A 81 2.93 -23.69 -4.79
N LYS A 82 3.61 -23.03 -5.73
CA LYS A 82 4.87 -22.32 -5.50
C LYS A 82 4.84 -20.98 -6.22
N ILE A 83 5.37 -19.95 -5.58
CA ILE A 83 5.60 -18.64 -6.21
C ILE A 83 6.85 -18.75 -7.09
N ARG A 84 6.73 -18.30 -8.34
CA ARG A 84 7.81 -18.23 -9.34
C ARG A 84 8.65 -16.97 -9.11
N TRP A 85 9.41 -16.97 -8.02
CA TRP A 85 10.26 -15.84 -7.64
C TRP A 85 11.31 -15.49 -8.70
N ASP A 86 11.64 -16.40 -9.62
CA ASP A 86 12.49 -16.15 -10.79
C ASP A 86 11.86 -15.12 -11.74
N GLN A 87 10.54 -15.13 -11.89
CA GLN A 87 9.78 -14.26 -12.78
C GLN A 87 9.33 -12.95 -12.10
N VAL A 88 9.40 -12.87 -10.78
CA VAL A 88 9.08 -11.65 -10.05
C VAL A 88 10.18 -10.60 -10.29
N PRO A 89 9.87 -9.41 -10.80
CA PRO A 89 10.85 -8.35 -10.97
C PRO A 89 11.38 -7.87 -9.62
N THR A 90 12.62 -7.38 -9.61
CA THR A 90 13.15 -6.68 -8.43
C THR A 90 12.53 -5.28 -8.30
N GLY A 91 12.53 -4.70 -7.10
CA GLY A 91 12.09 -3.32 -6.87
C GLY A 91 12.84 -2.32 -7.78
N ARG A 92 14.14 -2.53 -8.02
CA ARG A 92 14.91 -1.73 -8.99
C ARG A 92 14.37 -1.85 -10.41
N GLN A 93 14.05 -3.06 -10.86
CA GLN A 93 13.49 -3.30 -12.20
C GLN A 93 12.10 -2.68 -12.33
N SER A 94 11.23 -2.88 -11.34
CA SER A 94 9.89 -2.28 -11.31
C SER A 94 9.95 -0.76 -11.29
N GLY A 95 10.83 -0.17 -10.47
CA GLY A 95 11.03 1.27 -10.40
C GLY A 95 11.56 1.87 -11.71
N ALA A 96 12.54 1.21 -12.34
CA ALA A 96 13.05 1.63 -13.65
C ALA A 96 11.96 1.57 -14.73
N ALA A 97 11.16 0.50 -14.77
CA ALA A 97 10.07 0.36 -15.72
C ALA A 97 8.96 1.41 -15.50
N GLN A 98 8.63 1.72 -14.25
CA GLN A 98 7.66 2.76 -13.91
C GLN A 98 8.17 4.15 -14.29
N ALA A 99 9.43 4.46 -13.98
CA ALA A 99 10.06 5.73 -14.36
C ALA A 99 10.08 5.92 -15.89
N ALA A 100 10.38 4.85 -16.64
CA ALA A 100 10.36 4.89 -18.10
C ALA A 100 8.96 5.22 -18.66
N ARG A 101 7.92 4.52 -18.19
CA ARG A 101 6.53 4.78 -18.61
C ARG A 101 6.07 6.20 -18.28
N LEU A 102 6.49 6.70 -17.12
CA LEU A 102 6.19 8.07 -16.71
C LEU A 102 6.90 9.09 -17.61
N ALA A 103 8.18 8.88 -17.91
CA ALA A 103 8.92 9.72 -18.84
C ALA A 103 8.29 9.73 -20.25
N GLU A 104 7.88 8.57 -20.77
CA GLU A 104 7.13 8.46 -22.03
C GLU A 104 5.85 9.29 -22.01
N THR A 105 5.10 9.23 -20.91
CA THR A 105 3.86 9.99 -20.73
C THR A 105 4.12 11.50 -20.73
N LEU A 106 5.16 11.95 -20.05
CA LEU A 106 5.53 13.37 -20.01
C LEU A 106 6.04 13.86 -21.36
N ASN A 107 6.86 13.07 -22.05
CA ASN A 107 7.34 13.42 -23.38
C ASN A 107 6.18 13.53 -24.38
N ALA A 108 5.19 12.64 -24.30
CA ALA A 108 3.97 12.72 -25.12
C ALA A 108 3.14 13.98 -24.83
N GLN A 109 3.23 14.52 -23.62
CA GLN A 109 2.56 15.77 -23.19
C GLN A 109 3.42 17.03 -23.40
N GLY A 110 4.58 16.92 -24.07
CA GLY A 110 5.47 18.06 -24.31
C GLY A 110 6.37 18.45 -23.13
N GLY A 111 6.62 17.51 -22.21
CA GLY A 111 7.51 17.69 -21.06
C GLY A 111 6.92 18.50 -19.91
N THR A 112 5.66 18.94 -20.02
CA THR A 112 4.96 19.59 -18.92
C THR A 112 4.43 18.53 -17.98
N TRP A 113 4.93 18.52 -16.75
CA TRP A 113 4.26 17.87 -15.64
C TRP A 113 2.94 18.59 -15.36
N GLN A 114 1.87 18.17 -16.03
CA GLN A 114 0.53 18.47 -15.57
C GLN A 114 0.29 17.58 -14.36
N GLN A 115 0.16 18.16 -13.16
CA GLN A 115 -0.32 17.40 -12.00
C GLN A 115 -1.59 16.65 -12.41
N PRO A 116 -1.70 15.34 -12.15
CA PRO A 116 -2.98 14.66 -12.33
C PRO A 116 -4.02 15.45 -11.52
N PRO A 117 -5.27 15.60 -12.01
CA PRO A 117 -6.30 16.26 -11.24
C PRO A 117 -6.45 15.51 -9.92
N SER A 118 -5.93 16.10 -8.84
CA SER A 118 -6.13 15.64 -7.48
C SER A 118 -7.61 15.82 -7.18
N ASN A 119 -8.39 14.74 -7.25
CA ASN A 119 -9.77 14.72 -6.76
C ASN A 119 -9.86 14.68 -5.23
N VAL A 120 -8.71 14.68 -4.54
CA VAL A 120 -8.62 14.69 -3.08
C VAL A 120 -7.65 15.77 -2.65
N SER A 121 -8.16 16.80 -1.99
CA SER A 121 -7.37 17.78 -1.26
C SER A 121 -7.52 17.54 0.24
N LEU A 122 -6.43 17.71 0.99
CA LEU A 122 -6.31 17.45 2.44
C LEU A 122 -7.20 18.35 3.32
N ASP A 123 -7.89 19.32 2.71
CA ASP A 123 -8.71 20.34 3.37
C ASP A 123 -10.23 20.14 3.15
N GLY A 124 -10.66 18.98 2.65
CA GLY A 124 -12.08 18.64 2.48
C GLY A 124 -12.80 19.32 1.29
N ALA A 125 -12.12 20.19 0.54
CA ALA A 125 -12.65 20.78 -0.69
C ALA A 125 -12.37 19.89 -1.92
N VAL A 126 -13.45 19.45 -2.60
CA VAL A 126 -13.38 18.74 -3.88
C VAL A 126 -13.17 19.76 -5.00
N TYR A 127 -12.20 19.54 -5.87
CA TYR A 127 -11.95 20.39 -7.04
C TYR A 127 -12.23 19.62 -8.33
N VAL A 128 -12.99 20.23 -9.24
CA VAL A 128 -13.28 19.70 -10.58
C VAL A 128 -12.63 20.65 -11.58
N ASN A 129 -11.68 20.13 -12.38
CA ASN A 129 -10.97 20.91 -13.41
C ASN A 129 -10.35 22.22 -12.89
N GLY A 130 -9.76 22.20 -11.69
CA GLY A 130 -9.10 23.37 -11.09
C GLY A 130 -10.03 24.41 -10.47
N ARG A 131 -11.32 24.08 -10.28
CA ARG A 131 -12.34 24.92 -9.66
C ARG A 131 -12.91 24.19 -8.43
N PRO A 132 -13.24 24.88 -7.33
CA PRO A 132 -13.98 24.23 -6.25
C PRO A 132 -15.30 23.69 -6.81
N ALA A 133 -15.59 22.41 -6.55
CA ALA A 133 -16.84 21.78 -6.96
C ALA A 133 -18.02 22.49 -6.29
N SER A 134 -19.11 22.68 -7.03
CA SER A 134 -20.35 23.11 -6.41
C SER A 134 -20.89 22.02 -5.46
N PRO A 135 -21.72 22.36 -4.47
CA PRO A 135 -22.27 21.39 -3.52
C PRO A 135 -22.97 20.19 -4.20
N ALA A 136 -23.68 20.43 -5.30
CA ALA A 136 -24.37 19.37 -6.05
C ALA A 136 -23.40 18.44 -6.80
N GLU A 137 -22.29 18.98 -7.32
CA GLU A 137 -21.25 18.20 -7.97
C GLU A 137 -20.47 17.35 -6.94
N ALA A 138 -20.23 17.91 -5.76
CA ALA A 138 -19.58 17.19 -4.66
C ALA A 138 -20.40 15.98 -4.18
N GLU A 139 -21.72 16.11 -4.07
CA GLU A 139 -22.63 15.01 -3.70
C GLU A 139 -22.66 13.91 -4.77
N GLN A 140 -22.71 14.27 -6.06
CA GLN A 140 -22.66 13.28 -7.15
C GLN A 140 -21.33 12.52 -7.18
N ILE A 141 -20.21 13.21 -6.96
CA ILE A 141 -18.88 12.59 -6.94
C ILE A 141 -18.73 11.68 -5.71
N ALA A 142 -19.22 12.10 -4.54
CA ALA A 142 -19.21 11.27 -3.33
C ALA A 142 -20.06 10.00 -3.49
N GLY A 143 -21.24 10.11 -4.11
CA GLY A 143 -22.09 8.96 -4.43
C GLY A 143 -21.44 7.98 -5.42
N MET A 144 -20.65 8.49 -6.37
CA MET A 144 -19.97 7.66 -7.38
C MET A 144 -18.72 6.95 -6.84
N LEU A 145 -18.00 7.57 -5.90
CA LEU A 145 -16.74 7.05 -5.36
C LEU A 145 -16.91 6.22 -4.08
N GLY A 146 -18.11 6.20 -3.48
CA GLY A 146 -18.35 5.52 -2.20
C GLY A 146 -17.53 6.10 -1.04
N VAL A 147 -17.05 7.34 -1.18
CA VAL A 147 -16.29 8.07 -0.17
C VAL A 147 -17.25 8.99 0.59
N THR A 148 -17.33 8.83 1.91
CA THR A 148 -18.02 9.78 2.78
C THR A 148 -17.20 11.06 2.87
N LEU A 149 -17.78 12.20 2.47
CA LEU A 149 -17.25 13.53 2.80
C LEU A 149 -17.14 13.67 4.33
N PRO A 150 -16.16 14.42 4.85
CA PRO A 150 -15.92 14.49 6.29
C PRO A 150 -17.17 15.04 7.01
N GLY A 151 -17.78 14.16 7.80
CA GLY A 151 -19.03 14.39 8.51
C GLY A 151 -19.63 13.11 9.11
N THR A 152 -19.36 11.94 8.54
CA THR A 152 -19.82 10.66 9.10
C THR A 152 -18.81 9.53 8.89
N GLY A 153 -18.27 9.03 10.01
CA GLY A 153 -17.70 7.67 10.13
C GLY A 153 -16.33 7.42 9.49
N THR A 154 -15.29 7.38 10.32
CA THR A 154 -13.90 7.05 9.98
C THR A 154 -13.70 5.59 9.54
N PRO A 155 -12.87 5.32 8.53
CA PRO A 155 -11.95 4.19 8.58
C PRO A 155 -10.49 4.67 8.58
N ALA A 156 -9.74 4.16 9.56
CA ALA A 156 -8.34 4.48 9.80
C ALA A 156 -7.45 4.09 8.60
N SER A 157 -6.61 5.03 8.15
CA SER A 157 -5.53 4.78 7.18
C SER A 157 -4.19 4.60 7.92
N PRO A 158 -3.25 3.76 7.47
CA PRO A 158 -2.03 3.41 8.21
C PRO A 158 -0.90 4.47 8.17
N GLY A 159 -1.21 5.71 7.80
CA GLY A 159 -0.29 6.86 7.90
C GLY A 159 -0.40 7.65 9.21
N GLY A 160 -1.22 7.17 10.15
CA GLY A 160 -1.70 7.91 11.32
C GLY A 160 -0.61 8.47 12.23
N ALA A 161 0.43 7.71 12.57
CA ALA A 161 1.35 8.12 13.65
C ALA A 161 2.05 9.47 13.40
N GLY A 162 2.47 9.78 12.17
CA GLY A 162 3.11 11.05 11.83
C GLY A 162 2.11 12.22 11.75
N GLN A 163 0.91 11.96 11.23
CA GLN A 163 -0.17 12.96 11.12
C GLN A 163 -0.81 13.25 12.49
N ASP A 164 -1.00 12.22 13.32
CA ASP A 164 -1.48 12.29 14.69
C ASP A 164 -0.49 13.08 15.57
N ARG A 165 0.81 12.88 15.34
CA ARG A 165 1.86 13.62 16.03
C ARG A 165 1.85 15.11 15.65
N LEU A 166 1.69 15.43 14.38
CA LEU A 166 1.54 16.82 13.92
C LEU A 166 0.27 17.47 14.50
N ALA A 167 -0.87 16.78 14.45
CA ALA A 167 -2.13 17.28 15.01
C ALA A 167 -2.05 17.51 16.53
N ARG A 168 -1.31 16.67 17.27
CA ARG A 168 -1.04 16.88 18.71
C ARG A 168 -0.18 18.12 18.96
N LEU A 169 0.82 18.39 18.13
CA LEU A 169 1.65 19.59 18.24
C LEU A 169 0.85 20.86 17.95
N GLU A 170 -0.03 20.84 16.96
CA GLU A 170 -0.92 21.96 16.64
C GLU A 170 -1.92 22.25 17.77
N ARG A 171 -2.51 21.20 18.36
CA ARG A 171 -3.42 21.35 19.50
C ARG A 171 -2.69 21.88 20.74
N LEU A 172 -1.45 21.45 20.97
CA LEU A 172 -0.60 21.96 22.05
C LEU A 172 -0.26 23.45 21.84
N ALA A 173 0.04 23.87 20.61
CA ALA A 173 0.31 25.26 20.27
C ALA A 173 -0.93 26.16 20.48
N ALA A 174 -2.13 25.67 20.12
CA ALA A 174 -3.38 26.38 20.36
C ALA A 174 -3.66 26.59 21.86
N LEU A 175 -3.35 25.60 22.72
CA LEU A 175 -3.52 25.70 24.18
C LEU A 175 -2.51 26.66 24.83
N TYR A 176 -1.29 26.76 24.29
CA TYR A 176 -0.33 27.76 24.74
C TYR A 176 -0.75 29.18 24.32
N GLN A 177 -1.22 29.34 23.08
CA GLN A 177 -1.70 30.64 22.58
C GLN A 177 -2.97 31.13 23.29
N SER A 178 -3.83 30.22 23.76
CA SER A 178 -4.99 30.58 24.56
C SER A 178 -4.67 30.89 26.03
N GLY A 179 -3.40 30.74 26.44
CA GLY A 179 -2.95 30.97 27.82
C GLY A 179 -3.37 29.86 28.80
N ALA A 180 -3.92 28.75 28.29
CA ALA A 180 -4.32 27.60 29.10
C ALA A 180 -3.13 26.73 29.56
N LEU A 181 -1.95 26.93 28.96
CA LEU A 181 -0.69 26.30 29.35
C LEU A 181 0.41 27.33 29.56
N SER A 182 1.23 27.13 30.59
CA SER A 182 2.46 27.92 30.77
C SER A 182 3.55 27.50 29.79
N ALA A 183 4.52 28.39 29.54
CA ALA A 183 5.63 28.14 28.62
C ALA A 183 6.49 26.92 29.03
N ALA A 184 6.64 26.68 30.33
CA ALA A 184 7.40 25.54 30.86
C ALA A 184 6.68 24.20 30.65
N GLU A 185 5.34 24.20 30.69
CA GLU A 185 4.52 23.00 30.46
C GLU A 185 4.41 22.68 28.97
N TYR A 186 4.33 23.72 28.13
CA TYR A 186 4.34 23.58 26.67
C TYR A 186 5.61 22.88 26.16
N GLU A 187 6.79 23.32 26.60
CA GLU A 187 8.07 22.75 26.13
C GLU A 187 8.27 21.29 26.59
N ARG A 188 7.78 20.93 27.79
CA ARG A 188 7.82 19.53 28.26
C ARG A 188 6.95 18.60 27.40
N LEU A 189 5.71 18.99 27.14
CA LEU A 189 4.77 18.19 26.35
C LEU A 189 5.18 18.11 24.87
N LYS A 190 5.75 19.20 24.34
CA LYS A 190 6.32 19.22 22.99
C LYS A 190 7.48 18.22 22.87
N ALA A 191 8.40 18.20 23.84
CA ALA A 191 9.52 17.25 23.86
C ALA A 191 9.05 15.79 24.00
N GLU A 192 7.98 15.54 24.75
CA GLU A 192 7.37 14.21 24.87
C GLU A 192 6.76 13.72 23.55
N ILE A 193 6.00 14.58 22.86
CA ILE A 193 5.42 14.28 21.54
C ILE A 193 6.52 14.10 20.47
N LEU A 194 7.66 14.78 20.62
CA LEU A 194 8.78 14.67 19.69
C LEU A 194 9.66 13.42 19.93
N ASN A 195 9.64 12.82 21.13
CA ASN A 195 10.47 11.66 21.46
C ASN A 195 9.69 10.32 21.53
N GLY A 196 8.35 10.36 21.50
CA GLY A 196 7.48 9.18 21.34
C GLY A 196 7.13 8.89 19.89
#